data_AF-A0AAV1L437-F1
#
_entry.id   AF-A0AAV1L437-F1
#
_cell.length_a   1.000
_cell.length_b   1.000
_cell.length_c   1.000
_cell.angle_alpha   90.00
_cell.angle_beta   90.00
_cell.angle_gamma   90.00
#
_symmetry.space_group_name_H-M   'P 1'
#
loop_
_entity.id
_entity.type
_entity.pdbx_description
1 polymer ?
#
loop_
_entity_poly.entity_id
_entity_poly.type
_entity_poly.pdbx_seq_one_letter_code
_entity_poly.pdbx_strand_id
1 'polypeptide(L)'
;MKFLKQKESLKFDCICPAPKTKVKHHGSLLPNTIRSIVCGPSKCGKTNLVISLMLHQNGPRFRNLYVYSKSLYQLKYLFLEEALQNVEGISHYKYNHNSEILSPHEASPNSIIIFDDVACENQNNIRNYFAMGRHKNIDCFYINQTYTKIPKQLVRDNANLIILFKQDYVNLRHIYDEHVGSDMTWSQFREMCSTVWSKPFNYIVINKDCERNKGCYRMKFDTFIIT
;
A
#
# COMPACT_ATOMS: atom_id res chain seq x y z
N MET A 1 0.81 -35.23 -9.71
CA MET A 1 -0.30 -35.43 -8.74
C MET A 1 -1.50 -36.01 -9.48
N LYS A 2 -2.20 -37.00 -8.91
CA LYS A 2 -3.49 -37.49 -9.44
C LYS A 2 -4.60 -37.04 -8.49
N PHE A 3 -5.60 -36.35 -9.01
CA PHE A 3 -6.75 -35.87 -8.24
C PHE A 3 -7.92 -36.83 -8.46
N LEU A 4 -8.54 -37.33 -7.38
CA LEU A 4 -9.70 -38.22 -7.46
C LEU A 4 -10.91 -37.53 -6.81
N LYS A 5 -11.96 -37.30 -7.61
CA LYS A 5 -13.20 -36.68 -7.16
C LYS A 5 -13.97 -37.69 -6.30
N GLN A 6 -14.43 -37.24 -5.14
CA GLN A 6 -15.25 -38.05 -4.23
C GLN A 6 -16.67 -38.21 -4.78
N LYS A 7 -17.35 -39.29 -4.37
CA LYS A 7 -18.74 -39.57 -4.75
C LYS A 7 -19.72 -38.54 -4.17
N GLU A 8 -19.41 -38.02 -2.99
CA GLU A 8 -20.19 -36.98 -2.33
C GLU A 8 -19.59 -35.60 -2.61
N SER A 9 -20.45 -34.62 -2.87
CA SER A 9 -20.04 -33.22 -3.05
C SER A 9 -21.03 -32.29 -2.35
N LEU A 10 -20.52 -31.38 -1.52
CA LEU A 10 -21.29 -30.28 -0.95
C LEU A 10 -21.37 -29.14 -1.97
N LYS A 11 -22.58 -28.72 -2.33
CA LYS A 11 -22.80 -27.52 -3.15
C LYS A 11 -22.79 -26.30 -2.23
N PHE A 12 -21.85 -25.39 -2.43
CA PHE A 12 -21.81 -24.10 -1.74
C PHE A 12 -22.33 -23.02 -2.69
N ASP A 13 -23.58 -22.61 -2.50
CA ASP A 13 -24.11 -21.43 -3.17
C ASP A 13 -23.74 -20.17 -2.39
N CYS A 14 -23.40 -19.09 -3.08
CA CYS A 14 -23.06 -17.83 -2.45
C CYS A 14 -24.33 -17.21 -1.86
N ILE A 15 -24.51 -17.29 -0.54
CA ILE A 15 -25.73 -16.86 0.16
C ILE A 15 -25.94 -15.34 0.07
N CYS A 16 -24.84 -14.58 -0.01
CA CYS A 16 -24.90 -13.12 -0.12
C CYS A 16 -24.88 -12.70 -1.61
N PRO A 17 -25.81 -11.83 -2.06
CA PRO A 17 -25.76 -11.30 -3.41
C PRO A 17 -24.42 -10.58 -3.64
N ALA A 18 -23.78 -10.85 -4.78
CA ALA A 18 -22.57 -10.15 -5.15
C ALA A 18 -22.83 -8.63 -5.11
N PRO A 19 -21.97 -7.82 -4.49
CA PRO A 19 -22.18 -6.39 -4.42
C PRO A 19 -22.33 -5.84 -5.85
N LYS A 20 -23.37 -5.03 -6.07
CA LYS A 20 -23.56 -4.25 -7.32
C LYS A 20 -22.23 -3.59 -7.70
N THR A 21 -21.89 -3.58 -8.99
CA THR A 21 -20.65 -3.02 -9.58
C THR A 21 -19.99 -2.01 -8.65
N LYS A 22 -18.87 -2.40 -8.02
CA LYS A 22 -18.15 -1.55 -7.06
C LYS A 22 -17.84 -0.22 -7.74
N VAL A 23 -18.54 0.84 -7.32
CA VAL A 23 -18.24 2.20 -7.77
C VAL A 23 -16.79 2.47 -7.46
N LYS A 24 -16.03 2.93 -8.45
CA LYS A 24 -14.60 3.14 -8.28
C LYS A 24 -14.38 4.31 -7.33
N HIS A 25 -13.85 4.02 -6.16
CA HIS A 25 -13.68 5.03 -5.10
C HIS A 25 -12.52 5.97 -5.44
N HIS A 26 -11.38 5.40 -5.82
CA HIS A 26 -10.14 6.11 -6.15
C HIS A 26 -9.94 6.35 -7.64
N GLY A 27 -8.86 7.04 -8.00
CA GLY A 27 -8.45 7.21 -9.39
C GLY A 27 -8.27 5.88 -10.15
N SER A 28 -8.28 5.96 -11.48
CA SER A 28 -8.32 4.77 -12.35
C SER A 28 -7.15 3.81 -12.16
N LEU A 29 -6.00 4.32 -11.71
CA LEU A 29 -4.77 3.55 -11.51
C LEU A 29 -4.68 2.90 -10.13
N LEU A 30 -5.58 3.19 -9.20
CA LEU A 30 -5.50 2.71 -7.82
C LEU A 30 -6.54 1.60 -7.54
N PRO A 31 -6.24 0.69 -6.58
CA PRO A 31 -7.23 -0.19 -5.98
C PRO A 31 -8.42 0.58 -5.40
N ASN A 32 -9.54 -0.10 -5.15
CA ASN A 32 -10.70 0.50 -4.47
C ASN A 32 -10.52 0.66 -2.95
N THR A 33 -9.63 -0.13 -2.35
CA THR A 33 -9.18 0.00 -0.96
C THR A 33 -7.68 -0.21 -0.98
N ILE A 34 -6.91 0.62 -0.28
CA ILE A 34 -5.46 0.64 -0.38
C ILE A 34 -4.84 0.21 0.95
N ARG A 35 -4.02 -0.84 0.89
CA ARG A 35 -3.10 -1.24 1.95
C ARG A 35 -1.72 -1.28 1.34
N SER A 36 -1.10 -0.11 1.35
CA SER A 36 0.12 0.18 0.64
C SER A 36 1.34 -0.02 1.52
N ILE A 37 2.33 -0.73 1.00
CA ILE A 37 3.70 -0.72 1.51
C ILE A 37 4.57 0.10 0.57
N VAL A 38 5.33 1.06 1.08
CA VAL A 38 6.27 1.87 0.30
C VAL A 38 7.66 1.65 0.85
N CYS A 39 8.52 0.96 0.10
CA CYS A 39 9.84 0.55 0.55
C CYS A 39 10.97 1.10 -0.33
N GLY A 40 12.12 1.39 0.27
CA GLY A 40 13.23 2.05 -0.41
C GLY A 40 14.26 2.68 0.53
N PRO A 41 15.54 2.78 0.14
CA PRO A 41 16.59 3.46 0.89
C PRO A 41 16.21 4.88 1.34
N SER A 42 16.95 5.42 2.29
CA SER A 42 16.81 6.84 2.65
C SER A 42 17.00 7.74 1.43
N LYS A 43 16.27 8.87 1.39
CA LYS A 43 16.33 9.90 0.33
C LYS A 43 15.93 9.44 -1.09
N CYS A 44 15.32 8.27 -1.28
CA CYS A 44 14.86 7.83 -2.61
C CYS A 44 13.50 8.42 -3.05
N GLY A 45 12.86 9.25 -2.22
CA GLY A 45 11.61 9.93 -2.58
C GLY A 45 10.31 9.31 -2.05
N LYS A 46 10.35 8.28 -1.19
CA LYS A 46 9.15 7.60 -0.65
C LYS A 46 8.08 8.54 -0.08
N THR A 47 8.44 9.35 0.92
CA THR A 47 7.47 10.25 1.55
C THR A 47 6.98 11.30 0.56
N ASN A 48 7.86 11.81 -0.30
CA ASN A 48 7.46 12.76 -1.35
C ASN A 48 6.45 12.15 -2.31
N LEU A 49 6.63 10.89 -2.69
CA LEU A 49 5.69 10.16 -3.54
C LEU A 49 4.32 10.03 -2.86
N VAL A 50 4.28 9.62 -1.59
CA VAL A 50 3.01 9.46 -0.86
C VAL A 50 2.31 10.81 -0.70
N ILE A 51 3.02 11.86 -0.32
CA ILE A 51 2.45 13.22 -0.21
C ILE A 51 1.94 13.71 -1.57
N SER A 52 2.73 13.55 -2.63
CA SER A 52 2.32 13.92 -3.99
C SER A 52 1.06 13.15 -4.40
N LEU A 53 0.94 11.88 -4.00
CA LEU A 53 -0.21 11.05 -4.28
C LEU A 53 -1.47 11.54 -3.54
N MET A 54 -1.33 12.02 -2.29
CA MET A 54 -2.45 12.61 -1.52
C MET A 54 -3.00 13.89 -2.16
N LEU A 55 -2.13 14.68 -2.80
CA LEU A 55 -2.49 15.95 -3.42
C LEU A 55 -2.91 15.81 -4.89
N HIS A 56 -2.77 14.63 -5.48
CA HIS A 56 -3.02 14.42 -6.90
C HIS A 56 -4.52 14.22 -7.19
N GLN A 57 -5.04 14.87 -8.23
CA GLN A 57 -6.45 14.76 -8.65
C GLN A 57 -6.93 13.32 -8.94
N ASN A 58 -6.04 12.48 -9.47
CA ASN A 58 -6.28 11.05 -9.74
C ASN A 58 -5.74 10.15 -8.63
N GLY A 59 -5.44 10.71 -7.46
CA GLY A 59 -4.94 10.02 -6.29
C GLY A 59 -6.04 9.29 -5.51
N PRO A 60 -5.70 8.84 -4.29
CA PRO A 60 -6.66 8.40 -3.30
C PRO A 60 -7.65 9.51 -2.97
N ARG A 61 -8.88 9.14 -2.61
CA ARG A 61 -9.94 10.06 -2.23
C ARG A 61 -10.24 9.80 -0.78
N PHE A 62 -10.31 10.85 0.03
CA PHE A 62 -10.46 10.75 1.47
C PHE A 62 -11.08 12.03 2.01
N ARG A 63 -11.68 11.91 3.19
CA ARG A 63 -12.18 13.03 3.98
C ARG A 63 -11.28 13.34 5.17
N ASN A 64 -10.62 12.32 5.72
CA ASN A 64 -9.71 12.50 6.85
C ASN A 64 -8.34 11.91 6.52
N LEU A 65 -7.29 12.68 6.80
CA LEU A 65 -5.91 12.24 6.69
C LEU A 65 -5.29 12.17 8.08
N TYR A 66 -4.84 10.99 8.46
CA TYR A 66 -4.10 10.75 9.70
C TYR A 66 -2.63 10.49 9.34
N VAL A 67 -1.70 11.23 9.94
CA VAL A 67 -0.27 11.06 9.74
C VAL A 67 0.39 10.70 11.06
N TYR A 68 0.88 9.48 11.19
CA TYR A 68 1.71 9.05 12.32
C TYR A 68 3.17 9.01 11.88
N SER A 69 3.98 9.93 12.43
CA SER A 69 5.41 9.95 12.15
C SER A 69 6.23 10.57 13.28
N LYS A 70 7.46 10.08 13.45
CA LYS A 70 8.46 10.71 14.33
C LYS A 70 9.12 11.94 13.73
N SER A 71 8.93 12.18 12.44
CA SER A 71 9.58 13.25 11.69
C SER A 71 8.61 14.27 11.10
N LEU A 72 7.49 14.52 11.79
CA LEU A 72 6.47 15.51 11.39
C LEU A 72 7.00 16.95 11.22
N TYR A 73 8.15 17.27 11.83
CA TYR A 73 8.81 18.58 11.68
C TYR A 73 9.44 18.80 10.29
N GLN A 74 9.55 17.77 9.45
CA GLN A 74 10.14 17.90 8.12
C GLN A 74 9.25 18.75 7.20
N LEU A 75 9.86 19.63 6.40
CA LEU A 75 9.18 20.61 5.52
C LEU A 75 8.07 20.03 4.66
N LYS A 76 8.20 18.79 4.19
CA LYS A 76 7.18 18.11 3.37
C LYS A 76 5.84 17.92 4.11
N TYR A 77 5.87 17.70 5.42
CA TYR A 77 4.65 17.56 6.22
C TYR A 77 4.02 18.92 6.52
N LEU A 78 4.84 19.96 6.72
CA LEU A 78 4.36 21.34 6.81
C LEU A 78 3.69 21.78 5.51
N PHE A 79 4.31 21.47 4.37
CA PHE A 79 3.72 21.72 3.05
C PHE A 79 2.40 20.97 2.84
N LEU A 80 2.34 19.70 3.23
CA LEU A 80 1.10 18.92 3.16
C LEU A 80 -0.02 19.55 4.01
N GLU A 81 0.31 20.04 5.20
CA GLU A 81 -0.65 20.71 6.07
C GLU A 81 -1.17 22.01 5.45
N GLU A 82 -0.27 22.87 4.96
CA GLU A 82 -0.63 24.12 4.28
C GLU A 82 -1.52 23.87 3.04
N ALA A 83 -1.19 22.84 2.26
CA ALA A 83 -1.95 22.46 1.07
C ALA A 83 -3.37 21.96 1.40
N LEU A 84 -3.56 21.31 2.56
CA LEU A 84 -4.85 20.77 2.98
C LEU A 84 -5.68 21.77 3.80
N GLN A 85 -5.06 22.77 4.43
CA GLN A 85 -5.73 23.73 5.31
C GLN A 85 -6.86 24.50 4.61
N ASN A 86 -6.72 24.74 3.31
CA ASN A 86 -7.69 25.50 2.51
C ASN A 86 -8.70 24.61 1.76
N VAL A 87 -8.68 23.29 1.97
CA VAL A 87 -9.58 22.37 1.28
C VAL A 87 -10.79 22.08 2.16
N GLU A 88 -11.94 22.61 1.77
CA GLU A 88 -13.19 22.43 2.52
C GLU A 88 -13.56 20.94 2.62
N GLY A 89 -13.91 20.51 3.83
CA GLY A 89 -14.35 19.15 4.10
C GLY A 89 -13.25 18.12 4.33
N ILE A 90 -11.96 18.50 4.22
CA ILE A 90 -10.83 17.64 4.58
C ILE A 90 -10.34 17.94 6.00
N SER A 91 -10.22 16.90 6.82
CA SER A 91 -9.59 16.96 8.14
C SER A 91 -8.18 16.37 8.09
N HIS A 92 -7.20 17.02 8.71
CA HIS A 92 -5.83 16.53 8.82
C HIS A 92 -5.42 16.40 10.30
N TYR A 93 -4.97 15.21 10.68
CA TYR A 93 -4.56 14.86 12.04
C TYR A 93 -3.12 14.34 12.04
N LYS A 94 -2.31 14.79 12.99
CA LYS A 94 -0.90 14.44 13.11
C LYS A 94 -0.63 13.82 14.47
N TYR A 95 0.13 12.73 14.48
CA TYR A 95 0.51 12.01 15.69
C TYR A 95 2.02 11.77 15.70
N ASN A 96 2.68 12.01 16.83
CA ASN A 96 4.10 11.70 17.04
C ASN A 96 4.31 10.58 18.06
N HIS A 97 3.28 10.21 18.84
CA HIS A 97 3.32 9.13 19.82
C HIS A 97 2.35 8.00 19.48
N ASN A 98 2.74 6.76 19.82
CA ASN A 98 1.94 5.58 19.51
C ASN A 98 0.59 5.57 20.24
N SER A 99 0.56 6.13 21.47
CA SER A 99 -0.62 6.22 22.33
C SER A 99 -1.70 7.17 21.80
N GLU A 100 -1.36 8.08 20.88
CA GLU A 100 -2.29 9.04 20.30
C GLU A 100 -3.04 8.47 19.09
N ILE A 101 -2.53 7.37 18.52
CA ILE A 101 -3.11 6.78 17.33
C ILE A 101 -4.41 6.09 17.70
N LEU A 102 -5.50 6.57 17.12
CA LEU A 102 -6.82 5.94 17.24
C LEU A 102 -6.76 4.47 16.80
N SER A 103 -7.60 3.63 17.40
CA SER A 103 -7.84 2.31 16.82
C SER A 103 -8.61 2.45 15.49
N PRO A 104 -8.56 1.45 14.58
CA PRO A 104 -9.38 1.47 13.36
C PRO A 104 -10.88 1.57 13.64
N HIS A 105 -11.33 1.16 14.83
CA HIS A 105 -12.73 1.25 15.26
C HIS A 105 -13.15 2.65 15.70
N GLU A 106 -12.21 3.52 16.05
CA GLU A 106 -12.48 4.90 16.46
C GLU A 106 -12.22 5.89 15.33
N ALA A 107 -11.31 5.53 14.41
CA ALA A 107 -11.06 6.32 13.21
C ALA A 107 -12.33 6.50 12.37
N SER A 108 -12.47 7.70 11.81
CA SER A 108 -13.58 8.07 10.93
C SER A 108 -13.53 7.26 9.63
N PRO A 109 -14.67 6.96 8.99
CA PRO A 109 -14.70 6.31 7.69
C PRO A 109 -14.18 7.23 6.57
N ASN A 110 -13.88 6.66 5.40
CA ASN A 110 -13.35 7.38 4.23
C ASN A 110 -12.06 8.15 4.56
N SER A 111 -11.11 7.45 5.18
CA SER A 111 -9.90 8.07 5.72
C SER A 111 -8.65 7.42 5.15
N ILE A 112 -7.55 8.14 5.20
CA ILE A 112 -6.21 7.60 4.96
C ILE A 112 -5.41 7.71 6.25
N ILE A 113 -4.63 6.66 6.55
CA ILE A 113 -3.59 6.72 7.57
C ILE A 113 -2.21 6.47 6.94
N ILE A 114 -1.27 7.36 7.22
CA ILE A 114 0.13 7.28 6.81
C ILE A 114 0.98 6.95 8.03
N PHE A 115 1.73 5.85 7.95
CA PHE A 115 2.74 5.44 8.91
C PHE A 115 4.12 5.69 8.28
N ASP A 116 4.85 6.71 8.74
CA ASP A 116 6.20 7.03 8.25
C ASP A 116 7.19 7.14 9.39
N ASP A 117 8.37 6.53 9.24
CA ASP A 117 9.44 6.59 10.23
C ASP A 117 9.04 6.04 11.63
N VAL A 118 8.23 4.97 11.63
CA VAL A 118 7.69 4.34 12.85
C VAL A 118 8.01 2.85 12.94
N ALA A 119 9.04 2.40 12.23
CA ALA A 119 9.42 0.98 12.18
C ALA A 119 9.89 0.42 13.53
N CYS A 120 10.38 1.28 14.43
CA CYS A 120 10.82 0.90 15.78
C CYS A 120 9.71 1.01 16.84
N GLU A 121 8.51 1.48 16.46
CA GLU A 121 7.40 1.68 17.39
C GLU A 121 6.55 0.41 17.54
N ASN A 122 5.56 0.43 18.43
CA ASN A 122 4.61 -0.66 18.57
C ASN A 122 3.77 -0.82 17.29
N GLN A 123 3.88 -2.00 16.68
CA GLN A 123 3.26 -2.31 15.39
C GLN A 123 1.83 -2.88 15.51
N ASN A 124 1.31 -3.10 16.72
CA ASN A 124 0.00 -3.76 16.90
C ASN A 124 -1.15 -2.95 16.29
N ASN A 125 -1.15 -1.62 16.48
CA ASN A 125 -2.19 -0.79 15.90
C ASN A 125 -2.08 -0.77 14.36
N ILE A 126 -0.86 -0.70 13.82
CA ILE A 126 -0.60 -0.77 12.36
C ILE A 126 -1.14 -2.09 11.78
N ARG A 127 -0.88 -3.22 12.45
CA ARG A 127 -1.43 -4.54 12.07
C ARG A 127 -2.95 -4.52 12.03
N ASN A 128 -3.59 -3.90 13.03
CA ASN A 128 -5.04 -3.77 13.07
C ASN A 128 -5.54 -2.97 11.85
N TYR A 129 -4.94 -1.80 11.56
CA TYR A 129 -5.30 -1.00 10.39
C TYR A 129 -5.23 -1.79 9.08
N PHE A 130 -4.15 -2.55 8.84
CA PHE A 130 -4.02 -3.37 7.63
C PHE A 130 -5.01 -4.54 7.58
N ALA A 131 -5.38 -5.11 8.72
CA ALA A 131 -6.33 -6.22 8.79
C ALA A 131 -7.80 -5.78 8.61
N MET A 132 -8.21 -4.72 9.31
CA MET A 132 -9.64 -4.36 9.48
C MET A 132 -10.02 -2.98 8.94
N GLY A 133 -9.07 -2.10 8.61
CA GLY A 133 -9.35 -0.72 8.18
C GLY A 133 -10.29 -0.64 6.96
N ARG A 134 -10.17 -1.60 6.03
CA ARG A 134 -11.03 -1.69 4.84
C ARG A 134 -12.53 -1.77 5.16
N HIS A 135 -12.94 -2.27 6.33
CA HIS A 135 -14.36 -2.36 6.70
C HIS A 135 -14.99 -0.98 6.93
N LYS A 136 -14.17 0.05 7.17
CA LYS A 136 -14.57 1.46 7.28
C LYS A 136 -14.11 2.33 6.12
N ASN A 137 -13.63 1.72 5.03
CA ASN A 137 -12.98 2.45 3.94
C ASN A 137 -11.81 3.31 4.44
N ILE A 138 -10.96 2.71 5.30
CA ILE A 138 -9.71 3.32 5.76
C ILE A 138 -8.56 2.72 4.98
N ASP A 139 -7.91 3.56 4.20
CA ASP A 139 -6.72 3.22 3.43
C ASP A 139 -5.46 3.43 4.27
N CYS A 140 -4.47 2.57 4.08
CA CYS A 140 -3.26 2.54 4.88
C CYS A 140 -2.03 2.67 3.97
N PHE A 141 -1.09 3.53 4.34
CA PHE A 141 0.23 3.63 3.72
C PHE A 141 1.30 3.44 4.78
N TYR A 142 2.10 2.38 4.67
CA TYR A 142 3.26 2.16 5.51
C TYR A 142 4.54 2.41 4.71
N ILE A 143 5.20 3.51 5.03
CA ILE A 143 6.50 3.89 4.49
C ILE A 143 7.61 3.34 5.39
N ASN A 144 8.51 2.54 4.81
CA ASN A 144 9.69 2.05 5.53
C ASN A 144 10.92 1.99 4.63
N GLN A 145 12.11 1.97 5.24
CA GLN A 145 13.36 1.82 4.49
C GLN A 145 13.65 0.37 4.10
N THR A 146 13.40 -0.54 5.05
CA THR A 146 13.78 -1.94 4.95
C THR A 146 12.53 -2.81 4.96
N TYR A 147 12.34 -3.60 3.90
CA TYR A 147 11.13 -4.42 3.72
C TYR A 147 11.00 -5.49 4.81
N THR A 148 12.11 -6.16 5.16
CA THR A 148 12.11 -7.22 6.18
C THR A 148 11.74 -6.74 7.59
N LYS A 149 11.91 -5.44 7.89
CA LYS A 149 11.49 -4.84 9.17
C LYS A 149 9.98 -4.67 9.27
N ILE A 150 9.25 -4.70 8.16
CA ILE A 150 7.79 -4.61 8.17
C ILE A 150 7.24 -5.95 8.67
N PRO A 151 6.34 -5.97 9.66
CA PRO A 151 5.73 -7.21 10.14
C PRO A 151 5.14 -8.02 9.00
N LYS A 152 5.49 -9.30 8.89
CA LYS A 152 4.89 -10.17 7.88
C LYS A 152 3.39 -10.34 8.14
N GLN A 153 3.11 -10.87 9.33
CA GLN A 153 1.76 -11.15 9.80
C GLN A 153 0.94 -9.85 9.84
N LEU A 154 -0.25 -9.91 9.21
CA LEU A 154 -1.26 -8.85 9.14
C LEU A 154 -0.88 -7.58 8.38
N VAL A 155 0.39 -7.30 8.09
CA VAL A 155 0.79 -6.11 7.29
C VAL A 155 1.20 -6.53 5.88
N ARG A 156 2.33 -7.23 5.71
CA ARG A 156 2.78 -7.67 4.37
C ARG A 156 1.78 -8.61 3.70
N ASP A 157 1.23 -9.56 4.45
CA ASP A 157 0.26 -10.52 3.92
C ASP A 157 -1.02 -9.84 3.41
N ASN A 158 -1.44 -8.75 4.07
CA ASN A 158 -2.65 -7.99 3.73
C ASN A 158 -2.41 -6.84 2.75
N ALA A 159 -1.15 -6.51 2.44
CA ALA A 159 -0.83 -5.47 1.48
C ALA A 159 -1.32 -5.87 0.08
N ASN A 160 -1.98 -4.94 -0.61
CA ASN A 160 -2.44 -5.11 -1.98
C ASN A 160 -1.77 -4.14 -2.96
N LEU A 161 -1.12 -3.09 -2.46
CA LEU A 161 -0.33 -2.15 -3.25
C LEU A 161 1.09 -2.12 -2.68
N ILE A 162 2.10 -2.43 -3.48
CA ILE A 162 3.49 -2.45 -3.01
C ILE A 162 4.29 -1.55 -3.95
N ILE A 163 4.90 -0.51 -3.39
CA ILE A 163 5.68 0.48 -4.11
C ILE A 163 7.14 0.30 -3.73
N LEU A 164 7.97 -0.04 -4.72
CA LEU A 164 9.35 -0.47 -4.52
C LEU A 164 10.31 0.46 -5.25
N PHE A 165 11.00 1.28 -4.48
CA PHE A 165 12.27 1.86 -4.94
C PHE A 165 13.37 0.80 -4.86
N LYS A 166 14.55 1.11 -5.41
CA LYS A 166 15.72 0.22 -5.43
C LYS A 166 15.95 -0.48 -4.09
N GLN A 167 15.95 -1.81 -4.09
CA GLN A 167 16.19 -2.64 -2.90
C GLN A 167 17.56 -3.32 -2.95
N ASP A 168 18.06 -3.75 -1.78
CA ASP A 168 19.15 -4.73 -1.72
C ASP A 168 18.67 -6.14 -2.08
N TYR A 169 19.62 -7.06 -2.26
CA TYR A 169 19.33 -8.43 -2.68
C TYR A 169 18.42 -9.17 -1.70
N VAL A 170 18.64 -9.01 -0.40
CA VAL A 170 17.90 -9.74 0.65
C VAL A 170 16.45 -9.31 0.68
N ASN A 171 16.19 -8.00 0.75
CA ASN A 171 14.84 -7.45 0.71
C ASN A 171 14.13 -7.83 -0.59
N LEU A 172 14.84 -7.75 -1.72
CA LEU A 172 14.28 -8.12 -3.02
C LEU A 172 13.87 -9.60 -3.07
N ARG A 173 14.67 -10.47 -2.46
CA ARG A 173 14.36 -11.91 -2.40
C ARG A 173 13.10 -12.17 -1.59
N HIS A 174 12.94 -11.54 -0.42
CA HIS A 174 11.73 -11.65 0.38
C HIS A 174 10.48 -11.13 -0.37
N ILE A 175 10.61 -10.00 -1.06
CA ILE A 175 9.51 -9.47 -1.89
C ILE A 175 9.12 -10.48 -2.97
N TYR A 176 10.12 -11.10 -3.63
CA TYR A 176 9.86 -12.10 -4.65
C TYR A 176 9.12 -13.31 -4.08
N ASP A 177 9.64 -13.92 -3.02
CA ASP A 177 9.07 -15.13 -2.43
C ASP A 177 7.65 -14.88 -1.87
N GLU A 178 7.33 -13.65 -1.45
CA GLU A 178 6.03 -13.30 -0.84
C GLU A 178 4.98 -12.76 -1.83
N HIS A 179 5.40 -12.14 -2.93
CA HIS A 179 4.49 -11.38 -3.79
C HIS A 179 4.60 -11.63 -5.29
N VAL A 180 5.68 -12.27 -5.77
CA VAL A 180 5.98 -12.32 -7.21
C VAL A 180 6.26 -13.73 -7.72
N GLY A 181 6.75 -14.63 -6.87
CA GLY A 181 7.27 -15.94 -7.29
C GLY A 181 6.24 -16.87 -7.95
N SER A 182 4.94 -16.58 -7.82
CA SER A 182 3.88 -17.27 -8.57
C SER A 182 3.78 -16.83 -10.03
N ASP A 183 4.25 -15.62 -10.34
CA ASP A 183 3.97 -14.96 -11.61
C ASP A 183 5.16 -15.03 -12.57
N MET A 184 6.38 -14.83 -12.07
CA MET A 184 7.58 -14.83 -12.92
C MET A 184 8.77 -15.45 -12.18
N THR A 185 9.81 -15.79 -12.93
CA THR A 185 11.06 -16.32 -12.34
C THR A 185 11.86 -15.22 -11.63
N TRP A 186 12.74 -15.62 -10.72
CA TRP A 186 13.64 -14.70 -10.01
C TRP A 186 14.52 -13.88 -10.95
N SER A 187 14.96 -14.50 -12.06
CA SER A 187 15.78 -13.83 -13.08
C SER A 187 15.00 -12.71 -13.77
N GLN A 188 13.79 -13.01 -14.24
CA GLN A 188 12.90 -12.02 -14.86
C GLN A 188 12.57 -10.87 -13.91
N PHE A 189 12.25 -11.19 -12.65
CA PHE A 189 11.94 -10.16 -11.65
C PHE A 189 13.13 -9.23 -11.41
N ARG A 190 14.34 -9.78 -11.29
CA ARG A 190 15.57 -8.97 -11.14
C ARG A 190 15.84 -8.09 -12.36
N GLU A 191 15.65 -8.61 -13.56
CA GLU A 191 15.85 -7.85 -14.80
C GLU A 191 14.86 -6.68 -14.90
N MET A 192 13.59 -6.93 -14.58
CA MET A 192 12.54 -5.92 -14.47
C MET A 192 12.94 -4.82 -13.46
N CYS A 193 13.36 -5.22 -12.26
CA CYS A 193 13.86 -4.32 -11.23
C CYS A 193 15.05 -3.48 -11.69
N SER A 194 16.06 -4.12 -12.28
CA SER A 194 17.26 -3.45 -12.79
C SER A 194 16.90 -2.41 -13.86
N THR A 195 16.01 -2.78 -14.79
CA THR A 195 15.56 -1.91 -15.88
C THR A 195 14.84 -0.68 -15.33
N VAL A 196 13.87 -0.87 -14.41
CA VAL A 196 13.11 0.25 -13.84
C VAL A 196 14.00 1.17 -13.01
N TRP A 197 14.88 0.61 -12.18
CA TRP A 197 15.75 1.37 -11.28
C TRP A 197 17.03 1.92 -11.94
N SER A 198 17.18 1.76 -13.25
CA SER A 198 18.26 2.39 -14.03
C SER A 198 18.18 3.92 -14.02
N LYS A 199 16.97 4.48 -13.84
CA LYS A 199 16.73 5.91 -13.72
C LYS A 199 16.47 6.32 -12.27
N PRO A 200 16.97 7.49 -11.84
CA PRO A 200 16.75 7.97 -10.48
C PRO A 200 15.26 8.21 -10.20
N PHE A 201 14.84 7.99 -8.95
CA PHE A 201 13.46 8.15 -8.46
C PHE A 201 12.41 7.27 -9.16
N ASN A 202 12.80 6.36 -10.05
CA ASN A 202 11.90 5.33 -10.55
C ASN A 202 11.60 4.29 -9.47
N TYR A 203 10.39 3.77 -9.51
CA TYR A 203 9.90 2.75 -8.60
C TYR A 203 9.00 1.78 -9.36
N ILE A 204 8.91 0.56 -8.85
CA ILE A 204 7.96 -0.45 -9.31
C ILE A 204 6.70 -0.35 -8.46
N VAL A 205 5.55 -0.51 -9.08
CA VAL A 205 4.28 -0.72 -8.38
C VAL A 205 3.82 -2.15 -8.65
N ILE A 206 3.49 -2.87 -7.59
CA ILE A 206 2.84 -4.19 -7.63
C ILE A 206 1.44 -3.99 -7.06
N ASN A 207 0.42 -4.12 -7.92
CA ASN A 207 -0.98 -4.04 -7.54
C ASN A 207 -1.62 -5.44 -7.63
N LYS A 208 -1.81 -6.06 -6.47
CA LYS A 208 -2.31 -7.43 -6.33
C LYS A 208 -3.80 -7.57 -6.62
N ASP A 209 -4.52 -6.46 -6.76
CA ASP A 209 -5.94 -6.48 -7.15
C ASP A 209 -6.11 -6.52 -8.69
N CYS A 210 -5.02 -6.41 -9.45
CA CYS A 210 -5.01 -6.52 -10.92
C CYS A 210 -4.53 -7.90 -11.37
N GLU A 211 -5.03 -8.36 -12.52
CA GLU A 211 -4.43 -9.53 -13.18
C GLU A 211 -3.01 -9.21 -13.65
N ARG A 212 -2.15 -10.25 -13.72
CA ARG A 212 -0.72 -10.16 -14.07
C ARG A 212 -0.44 -9.18 -15.22
N ASN A 213 -1.06 -9.40 -16.38
CA ASN A 213 -0.84 -8.61 -17.60
C ASN A 213 -1.84 -7.47 -17.81
N LYS A 214 -2.62 -7.13 -16.78
CA LYS A 214 -3.56 -5.99 -16.78
C LYS A 214 -3.20 -4.97 -15.70
N GLY A 215 -1.90 -4.75 -15.51
CA GLY A 215 -1.38 -3.73 -14.59
C GLY A 215 -1.13 -4.23 -13.18
N CYS A 216 -0.86 -5.52 -12.96
CA CYS A 216 -0.28 -5.98 -11.69
C CYS A 216 1.09 -5.34 -11.49
N TYR A 217 2.00 -5.49 -12.47
CA TYR A 217 3.34 -4.90 -12.43
C TYR A 217 3.39 -3.62 -13.25
N ARG A 218 4.01 -2.58 -12.68
CA ARG A 218 4.12 -1.27 -13.33
C ARG A 218 5.46 -0.61 -13.04
N MET A 219 5.96 0.14 -14.01
CA MET A 219 6.94 1.19 -13.78
C MET A 219 6.16 2.46 -13.44
N LYS A 220 6.41 3.02 -12.26
CA LYS A 220 5.55 4.06 -11.68
C LYS A 220 4.09 3.60 -11.62
N PHE A 221 3.11 4.50 -11.74
CA PHE A 221 1.69 4.14 -11.68
C PHE A 221 1.05 3.88 -13.04
N ASP A 222 1.65 4.42 -14.11
CA ASP A 222 1.03 4.61 -15.43
C ASP A 222 1.60 3.70 -16.52
N THR A 223 2.82 3.17 -16.36
CA THR A 223 3.44 2.29 -17.36
C THR A 223 3.32 0.83 -16.96
N PHE A 224 2.52 0.04 -17.68
CA PHE A 224 2.31 -1.37 -17.34
C PHE A 224 3.47 -2.22 -17.86
N ILE A 225 3.90 -3.17 -17.04
CA ILE A 225 4.93 -4.15 -17.40
C ILE A 225 4.20 -5.43 -17.74
N ILE A 226 4.31 -5.85 -19.00
CA ILE A 226 3.73 -7.10 -19.49
C ILE A 226 4.80 -8.17 -19.33
N THR A 227 4.44 -9.29 -18.71
CA THR A 227 5.37 -10.39 -18.34
C THR A 227 4.86 -11.73 -18.80
#